data_AF-A0A0B1SIS2-F1
#
_entry.id   AF-A0A0B1SIS2-F1
#
_cell.length_a   1.000
_cell.length_b   1.000
_cell.length_c   1.000
_cell.angle_alpha   90.00
_cell.angle_beta   90.00
_cell.angle_gamma   90.00
#
_symmetry.space_group_name_H-M   'P 1'
#
loop_
_entity.id
_entity.type
_entity.pdbx_description
1 polymer ?
#
loop_
_entity_poly.entity_id
_entity_poly.type
_entity_poly.pdbx_seq_one_letter_code
_entity_poly.pdbx_strand_id
1 'polypeptide(L)'
;MRKDFAVPQELSTDIRMEKTELYEKLSEGKVTLQTSDGLDVEFLVDFHAKVKEREESKLANEAIHEEQPTTSTPAEAPLIEHYEPEEERRVFGVSHMKFSSEEEKRQAQIKSLYEMSAETEKMRKKNRSEAEEKARAKREKLNALRRRKGLPEIRTPSPEPEPEVPEVNLEEIPLPIEKPLKDRERKPVREWDRGKGRYNTWIQKQRDERDEEFAPPSFYYQ
;
A
#
# COMPACT_ATOMS: atom_id res chain seq x y z
N MET A 1 20.39 -20.90 50.19
CA MET A 1 20.31 -22.19 49.47
C MET A 1 19.10 -22.14 48.56
N ARG A 2 19.30 -21.93 47.25
CA ARG A 2 18.23 -22.01 46.23
C ARG A 2 18.29 -23.41 45.63
N LYS A 3 17.17 -24.13 45.64
CA LYS A 3 17.02 -25.43 44.98
C LYS A 3 16.60 -25.14 43.55
N ASP A 4 17.52 -25.34 42.61
CA ASP A 4 17.21 -25.31 41.19
C ASP A 4 16.47 -26.61 40.84
N PHE A 5 15.17 -26.51 40.56
CA PHE A 5 14.39 -27.60 40.01
C PHE A 5 14.64 -27.66 38.49
N ALA A 6 15.60 -28.49 38.09
CA ALA A 6 15.76 -28.86 36.69
C ALA A 6 14.58 -29.76 36.28
N VAL A 7 13.73 -29.27 35.38
CA VAL A 7 12.72 -30.09 34.70
C VAL A 7 13.45 -31.07 33.78
N PRO A 8 13.20 -32.40 33.86
CA PRO A 8 13.89 -33.37 33.03
C PRO A 8 13.64 -33.12 31.54
N GLN A 9 14.71 -33.07 30.73
CA GLN A 9 14.63 -32.80 29.29
C GLN A 9 13.73 -33.80 28.52
N GLU A 10 13.64 -35.05 28.99
CA GLU A 10 12.85 -36.13 28.38
C GLU A 10 11.35 -35.79 28.29
N LEU A 11 10.77 -35.17 29.33
CA LEU A 11 9.35 -34.77 29.30
C LEU A 11 9.07 -33.63 28.31
N SER A 12 10.09 -32.84 27.97
CA SER A 12 9.92 -31.70 27.06
C SER A 12 9.87 -32.12 25.58
N THR A 13 10.52 -33.24 25.22
CA THR A 13 10.49 -33.79 23.87
C THR A 13 9.16 -34.45 23.59
N ASP A 14 8.59 -35.15 24.57
CA ASP A 14 7.30 -35.85 24.43
C ASP A 14 6.16 -34.85 24.22
N ILE A 15 6.09 -33.80 25.06
CA ILE A 15 5.09 -32.72 24.91
C ILE A 15 5.24 -32.02 23.55
N ARG A 16 6.47 -31.87 23.05
CA ARG A 16 6.71 -31.26 21.74
C ARG A 16 6.20 -32.16 20.61
N MET A 17 6.44 -33.47 20.68
CA MET A 17 5.96 -34.45 19.69
C MET A 17 4.43 -34.52 19.67
N GLU A 18 3.79 -34.58 20.85
CA GLU A 18 2.33 -34.54 20.97
C GLU A 18 1.74 -33.25 20.38
N LYS A 19 2.38 -32.11 20.64
CA LYS A 19 1.96 -30.82 20.08
C LYS A 19 2.09 -30.78 18.57
N THR A 20 3.15 -31.35 17.99
CA THR A 20 3.31 -31.42 16.53
C THR A 20 2.27 -32.32 15.88
N GLU A 21 1.98 -33.49 16.47
CA GLU A 21 0.92 -34.38 15.98
C GLU A 21 -0.45 -33.72 16.03
N LEU A 22 -0.72 -32.93 17.07
CA LEU A 22 -1.97 -32.16 17.19
C LEU A 22 -2.09 -31.12 16.08
N TYR A 23 -1.02 -30.36 15.78
CA TYR A 23 -1.04 -29.38 14.69
C TYR A 23 -1.22 -30.02 13.32
N GLU A 24 -0.61 -31.18 13.08
CA GLU A 24 -0.78 -31.94 11.84
C GLU A 24 -2.25 -32.36 11.67
N LYS A 25 -2.86 -32.95 12.71
CA LYS A 25 -4.28 -33.35 12.72
C LYS A 25 -5.24 -32.16 12.55
N LEU A 26 -4.92 -31.00 13.14
CA LEU A 26 -5.65 -29.75 12.97
C LEU A 26 -5.55 -29.21 11.53
N SER A 27 -4.37 -29.32 10.92
CA SER A 27 -4.14 -28.86 9.54
C SER A 27 -4.83 -29.75 8.50
N GLU A 28 -4.99 -31.04 8.78
CA GLU A 28 -5.74 -31.98 7.95
C GLU A 28 -7.26 -31.89 8.17
N GLY A 29 -7.73 -31.03 9.10
CA GLY A 29 -9.15 -30.86 9.42
C GLY A 29 -9.78 -32.06 10.16
N LYS A 30 -8.98 -32.99 10.69
CA LYS A 30 -9.47 -34.20 11.39
C LYS A 30 -9.90 -33.93 12.83
N VAL A 31 -9.47 -32.81 13.42
CA VAL A 31 -9.76 -32.44 14.82
C VAL A 31 -10.22 -30.99 14.87
N THR A 32 -11.37 -30.74 15.50
CA THR A 32 -11.87 -29.38 15.79
C THR A 32 -11.44 -28.96 17.20
N LEU A 33 -11.11 -27.68 17.38
CA LEU A 33 -10.83 -27.14 18.71
C LEU A 33 -12.14 -26.94 19.45
N GLN A 34 -12.23 -27.41 20.70
CA GLN A 34 -13.39 -27.21 21.56
C GLN A 34 -13.03 -26.32 22.75
N THR A 35 -14.00 -25.52 23.19
CA THR A 35 -13.91 -24.75 24.45
C THR A 35 -14.09 -25.67 25.66
N SER A 36 -13.83 -25.16 26.87
CA SER A 36 -14.03 -25.89 28.14
C SER A 36 -15.43 -26.47 28.29
N ASP A 37 -16.41 -25.87 27.59
CA ASP A 37 -17.82 -26.22 27.66
C ASP A 37 -18.23 -27.20 26.54
N GLY A 38 -17.26 -27.71 25.78
CA GLY A 38 -17.45 -28.68 24.70
C GLY A 38 -18.00 -28.10 23.39
N LEU A 39 -18.09 -26.76 23.29
CA LEU A 39 -18.52 -26.08 22.07
C LEU A 39 -17.34 -25.90 21.11
N ASP A 40 -17.59 -26.14 19.83
CA ASP A 40 -16.59 -25.92 18.79
C ASP A 40 -16.17 -24.44 18.74
N VAL A 41 -14.87 -24.20 18.61
CA VAL A 41 -14.29 -22.85 18.54
C VAL A 41 -14.50 -22.32 17.13
N GLU A 42 -15.51 -21.47 16.97
CA GLU A 42 -15.75 -20.72 15.73
C GLU A 42 -14.79 -19.53 15.63
N PHE A 43 -14.01 -19.48 14.56
CA PHE A 43 -13.18 -18.32 14.24
C PHE A 43 -13.95 -17.36 13.34
N LEU A 44 -13.91 -16.07 13.67
CA LEU A 44 -14.55 -15.01 12.85
C LEU A 44 -13.93 -14.89 11.45
N VAL A 45 -12.75 -15.48 11.23
CA VAL A 45 -12.02 -15.49 9.96
C VAL A 45 -11.84 -16.94 9.52
N ASP A 46 -12.23 -17.23 8.28
CA ASP A 46 -11.97 -18.52 7.67
C ASP A 46 -10.51 -18.58 7.19
N PHE A 47 -9.68 -19.29 7.94
CA PHE A 47 -8.26 -19.50 7.60
C PHE A 47 -8.07 -20.41 6.38
N HIS A 48 -9.06 -21.23 6.01
CA HIS A 48 -8.99 -22.13 4.86
C HIS A 48 -9.43 -21.47 3.56
N ALA A 49 -10.09 -20.31 3.62
CA ALA A 49 -10.53 -19.56 2.45
C ALA A 49 -9.39 -19.31 1.44
N LYS A 50 -8.20 -18.96 1.93
CA LYS A 50 -7.03 -18.68 1.06
C LYS A 50 -6.42 -19.95 0.46
N VAL A 51 -6.52 -21.09 1.16
CA VAL A 51 -6.07 -22.39 0.66
C VAL A 51 -6.99 -22.86 -0.46
N LYS A 52 -8.31 -22.76 -0.23
CA LYS A 52 -9.33 -23.12 -1.20
C LYS A 52 -9.25 -22.28 -2.48
N GLU A 53 -9.06 -20.96 -2.36
CA GLU A 53 -8.84 -20.05 -3.51
C GLU A 53 -7.60 -20.45 -4.33
N ARG A 54 -6.53 -20.92 -3.66
CA ARG A 54 -5.32 -21.39 -4.34
C ARG A 54 -5.55 -22.72 -5.08
N GLU A 55 -6.35 -23.62 -4.53
CA GLU A 55 -6.71 -24.88 -5.19
C GLU A 55 -7.65 -24.64 -6.37
N GLU A 56 -8.66 -23.78 -6.19
CA GLU A 56 -9.58 -23.37 -7.26
C GLU A 56 -8.84 -22.67 -8.40
N SER A 57 -7.87 -21.80 -8.11
CA SER A 57 -7.05 -21.16 -9.15
C SER A 57 -6.11 -22.13 -9.87
N LYS A 58 -5.58 -23.15 -9.18
CA LYS A 58 -4.82 -24.23 -9.84
C LYS A 58 -5.70 -25.03 -10.78
N LEU A 59 -6.87 -25.49 -10.30
CA LEU A 59 -7.84 -26.22 -11.12
C LEU A 59 -8.36 -25.39 -12.29
N ALA A 60 -8.56 -24.09 -12.11
CA ALA A 60 -8.95 -23.19 -13.19
C ALA A 60 -7.84 -23.03 -14.24
N ASN A 61 -6.58 -22.90 -13.82
CA ASN A 61 -5.44 -22.85 -14.74
C ASN A 61 -5.24 -24.17 -15.49
N GLU A 62 -5.45 -25.31 -14.83
CA GLU A 62 -5.42 -26.64 -15.46
C GLU A 62 -6.58 -26.83 -16.45
N ALA A 63 -7.80 -26.39 -16.10
CA ALA A 63 -8.96 -26.42 -17.01
C ALA A 63 -8.78 -25.51 -18.24
N ILE A 64 -8.14 -24.35 -18.08
CA ILE A 64 -7.80 -23.45 -19.20
C ILE A 64 -6.77 -24.10 -20.14
N HIS A 65 -5.93 -25.02 -19.63
CA HIS A 65 -4.93 -25.74 -20.41
C HIS A 65 -5.52 -26.90 -21.24
N GLU A 66 -6.73 -27.38 -20.95
CA GLU A 66 -7.42 -28.44 -21.72
C GLU A 66 -8.28 -27.91 -22.88
N GLU A 67 -8.78 -26.67 -22.83
CA GLU A 67 -9.69 -26.13 -23.86
C GLU A 67 -9.00 -25.35 -25.00
N GLN A 68 -7.68 -25.15 -24.98
CA GLN A 68 -6.95 -24.46 -26.04
C GLN A 68 -6.14 -25.44 -26.90
N PRO A 69 -6.29 -25.45 -28.25
CA PRO A 69 -5.34 -26.14 -29.11
C PRO A 69 -3.96 -25.53 -28.90
N THR A 70 -2.98 -26.39 -28.64
CA THR A 70 -1.59 -26.08 -28.31
C THR A 70 -0.99 -25.06 -29.29
N THR A 71 -0.91 -23.79 -28.90
CA THR A 71 0.14 -22.88 -29.39
C THR A 71 1.24 -22.91 -28.35
N SER A 72 2.03 -23.99 -28.39
CA SER A 72 3.21 -24.16 -27.55
C SER A 72 4.20 -23.03 -27.84
N THR A 73 4.14 -21.96 -27.06
CA THR A 73 5.32 -21.13 -26.83
C THR A 73 6.02 -21.77 -25.63
N PRO A 74 7.25 -22.29 -25.76
CA PRO A 74 7.94 -22.89 -24.63
C PRO A 74 8.07 -21.83 -23.55
N ALA A 75 7.73 -22.18 -22.31
CA ALA A 75 8.05 -21.38 -21.14
C ALA A 75 9.58 -21.25 -21.05
N GLU A 76 10.13 -20.21 -21.66
CA GLU A 76 11.50 -19.78 -21.43
C GLU A 76 11.68 -19.61 -19.92
N ALA A 77 12.79 -20.13 -19.40
CA ALA A 77 13.30 -19.80 -18.07
C ALA A 77 13.14 -18.28 -17.84
N PRO A 78 12.90 -17.78 -16.61
CA PRO A 78 12.70 -16.36 -16.38
C PRO A 78 13.83 -15.63 -17.08
N LEU A 79 13.48 -14.92 -18.17
CA LEU A 79 14.45 -14.21 -18.97
C LEU A 79 15.06 -13.21 -18.00
N ILE A 80 16.29 -13.49 -17.57
CA ILE A 80 17.08 -12.53 -16.82
C ILE A 80 17.37 -11.48 -17.88
N GLU A 81 16.43 -10.53 -18.05
CA GLU A 81 16.60 -9.38 -18.92
C GLU A 81 17.86 -8.68 -18.43
N HIS A 82 18.95 -8.92 -19.15
CA HIS A 82 20.22 -8.31 -18.86
C HIS A 82 20.02 -6.79 -18.94
N TYR A 83 20.61 -6.08 -17.99
CA TYR A 83 20.47 -4.63 -17.93
C TYR A 83 20.98 -4.01 -19.22
N GLU A 84 20.07 -3.45 -20.02
CA GLU A 84 20.39 -2.64 -21.18
C GLU A 84 20.43 -1.15 -20.78
N PRO A 85 21.60 -0.49 -20.79
CA PRO A 85 21.70 0.92 -20.44
C PRO A 85 20.91 1.84 -21.37
N GLU A 86 20.66 1.41 -22.61
CA GLU A 86 19.89 2.14 -23.63
C GLU A 86 18.39 1.82 -23.61
N GLU A 87 17.93 1.05 -22.62
CA GLU A 87 16.52 0.70 -22.48
C GLU A 87 15.65 1.98 -22.40
N GLU A 88 14.81 2.17 -23.40
CA GLU A 88 14.02 3.39 -23.60
C GLU A 88 13.13 3.72 -22.39
N ARG A 89 12.70 2.68 -21.66
CA ARG A 89 11.90 2.80 -20.43
C ARG A 89 12.66 3.47 -19.30
N ARG A 90 13.99 3.39 -19.27
CA ARG A 90 14.84 4.07 -18.28
C ARG A 90 15.14 5.50 -18.67
N VAL A 91 15.38 5.74 -19.95
CA VAL A 91 15.68 7.09 -20.47
C VAL A 91 14.43 7.97 -20.46
N PHE A 92 13.30 7.45 -20.92
CA PHE A 92 12.08 8.24 -21.13
C PHE A 92 10.93 7.88 -20.16
N GLY A 93 11.10 6.85 -19.34
CA GLY A 93 10.10 6.41 -18.37
C GLY A 93 9.06 5.45 -18.94
N VAL A 94 8.29 4.83 -18.05
CA VAL A 94 7.23 3.86 -18.38
C VAL A 94 6.09 4.47 -19.21
N SER A 95 5.89 5.80 -19.12
CA SER A 95 4.86 6.53 -19.86
C SER A 95 5.28 6.90 -21.29
N HIS A 96 6.51 6.61 -21.71
CA HIS A 96 6.96 6.96 -23.04
C HIS A 96 6.40 5.99 -24.08
N MET A 97 5.69 6.53 -25.08
CA MET A 97 5.25 5.79 -26.25
C MET A 97 5.93 6.35 -27.49
N LYS A 98 6.58 5.47 -28.27
CA LYS A 98 7.12 5.82 -29.58
C LYS A 98 6.03 5.74 -30.64
N PHE A 99 5.84 6.84 -31.34
CA PHE A 99 4.96 6.87 -32.51
C PHE A 99 5.71 6.34 -33.75
N SER A 100 4.95 5.83 -34.72
CA SER A 100 5.48 5.45 -36.03
C SER A 100 6.13 6.65 -36.71
N SER A 101 7.19 6.42 -37.49
CA SER A 101 7.82 7.45 -38.32
C SER A 101 6.96 7.84 -39.53
N GLU A 102 5.99 7.00 -39.92
CA GLU A 102 5.04 7.29 -40.99
C GLU A 102 3.93 8.21 -40.47
N GLU A 103 3.73 9.37 -41.12
CA GLU A 103 2.85 10.42 -40.61
C GLU A 103 1.37 9.98 -40.50
N GLU A 104 0.86 9.18 -41.44
CA GLU A 104 -0.52 8.68 -41.39
C GLU A 104 -0.74 7.73 -40.20
N LYS A 105 0.19 6.79 -39.99
CA LYS A 105 0.16 5.85 -38.86
C LYS A 105 0.35 6.60 -37.54
N ARG A 106 1.25 7.58 -37.50
CA ARG A 106 1.45 8.46 -36.35
C ARG A 106 0.19 9.22 -35.97
N GLN A 107 -0.49 9.83 -36.93
CA GLN A 107 -1.75 10.53 -36.67
C GLN A 107 -2.84 9.59 -36.18
N ALA A 108 -2.95 8.38 -36.74
CA ALA A 108 -3.89 7.37 -36.26
C ALA A 108 -3.61 6.95 -34.80
N GLN A 109 -2.35 6.73 -34.45
CA GLN A 109 -1.92 6.42 -33.08
C GLN A 109 -2.23 7.57 -32.11
N ILE A 110 -1.97 8.81 -32.51
CA ILE A 110 -2.28 10.00 -31.69
C ILE A 110 -3.79 10.13 -31.48
N LYS A 111 -4.62 9.94 -32.53
CA LYS A 111 -6.08 9.97 -32.41
C LYS A 111 -6.60 8.90 -31.46
N SER A 112 -6.10 7.67 -31.59
CA SER A 112 -6.42 6.57 -30.68
C SER A 112 -6.05 6.90 -29.22
N LEU A 113 -4.89 7.52 -28.99
CA LEU A 113 -4.49 7.97 -27.65
C LEU A 113 -5.47 9.00 -27.04
N TYR A 114 -5.92 9.96 -27.85
CA TYR A 114 -6.91 10.95 -27.41
C TYR A 114 -8.27 10.31 -27.10
N GLU A 115 -8.71 9.34 -27.90
CA GLU A 115 -9.95 8.59 -27.65
C GLU A 115 -9.88 7.82 -26.33
N MET A 116 -8.79 7.09 -26.09
CA MET A 116 -8.57 6.40 -24.81
C MET A 116 -8.55 7.37 -23.64
N SER A 117 -7.87 8.51 -23.78
CA SER A 117 -7.81 9.55 -22.74
C SER A 117 -9.20 10.08 -22.41
N ALA A 118 -9.99 10.43 -23.43
CA ALA A 118 -11.36 10.90 -23.27
C ALA A 118 -12.28 9.85 -22.64
N GLU A 119 -12.08 8.57 -22.95
CA GLU A 119 -12.81 7.47 -22.30
C GLU A 119 -12.45 7.36 -20.81
N THR A 120 -11.15 7.41 -20.46
CA THR A 120 -10.73 7.37 -19.07
C THR A 120 -11.25 8.56 -18.26
N GLU A 121 -11.31 9.75 -18.85
CA GLU A 121 -11.90 10.93 -18.22
C GLU A 121 -13.39 10.75 -17.96
N LYS A 122 -14.14 10.21 -18.94
CA LYS A 122 -15.56 9.88 -18.76
C LYS A 122 -15.76 8.89 -17.62
N MET A 123 -14.93 7.84 -17.56
CA MET A 123 -14.99 6.83 -16.49
C MET A 123 -14.63 7.42 -15.12
N ARG A 124 -13.57 8.24 -15.03
CA ARG A 124 -13.21 8.94 -13.80
C ARG A 124 -14.31 9.88 -13.33
N LYS A 125 -14.97 10.59 -14.25
CA LYS A 125 -16.10 11.48 -13.95
C LYS A 125 -17.28 10.70 -13.39
N LYS A 126 -17.65 9.57 -14.02
CA LYS A 126 -18.70 8.67 -13.53
C LYS A 126 -18.38 8.13 -12.13
N ASN A 127 -17.16 7.62 -11.93
CA ASN A 127 -16.73 7.10 -10.64
C ASN A 127 -16.75 8.19 -9.56
N ARG A 128 -16.37 9.43 -9.90
CA ARG A 128 -16.43 10.57 -8.99
C ARG A 128 -17.88 10.89 -8.61
N SER A 129 -18.79 10.99 -9.59
CA SER A 129 -20.21 11.25 -9.30
C SER A 129 -20.86 10.14 -8.48
N GLU A 130 -20.55 8.87 -8.75
CA GLU A 130 -21.07 7.75 -7.97
C GLU A 130 -20.51 7.75 -6.54
N ALA A 131 -19.23 8.09 -6.36
CA ALA A 131 -18.62 8.22 -5.05
C ALA A 131 -19.24 9.38 -4.24
N GLU A 132 -19.52 10.51 -4.89
CA GLU A 132 -20.21 11.66 -4.29
C GLU A 132 -21.65 11.30 -3.89
N GLU A 133 -22.40 10.59 -4.73
CA GLU A 133 -23.75 10.13 -4.43
C GLU A 133 -23.76 9.14 -3.25
N LYS A 134 -22.86 8.15 -3.25
CA LYS A 134 -22.70 7.20 -2.14
C LYS A 134 -22.32 7.91 -0.84
N ALA A 135 -21.43 8.90 -0.91
CA ALA A 135 -21.05 9.72 0.24
C ALA A 135 -22.24 10.54 0.77
N ARG A 136 -23.05 11.11 -0.12
CA ARG A 136 -24.28 11.85 0.23
C ARG A 136 -25.29 10.93 0.91
N ALA A 137 -25.60 9.77 0.33
CA ALA A 137 -26.54 8.81 0.90
C ALA A 137 -26.08 8.29 2.28
N LYS A 138 -24.78 7.94 2.42
CA LYS A 138 -24.20 7.51 3.71
C LYS A 138 -24.35 8.58 4.79
N ARG A 139 -24.20 9.84 4.40
CA ARG A 139 -24.28 11.00 5.27
C ARG A 139 -25.71 11.35 5.66
N GLU A 140 -26.66 11.28 4.73
CA GLU A 140 -28.09 11.44 5.04
C GLU A 140 -28.56 10.39 6.05
N LYS A 141 -28.14 9.13 5.87
CA LYS A 141 -28.38 8.05 6.84
C LYS A 141 -27.81 8.37 8.22
N LEU A 142 -26.60 8.96 8.27
CA LEU A 142 -25.96 9.38 9.51
C LEU A 142 -26.70 10.55 10.16
N ASN A 143 -27.13 11.55 9.38
CA ASN A 143 -27.92 12.68 9.87
C ASN A 143 -29.30 12.23 10.38
N ALA A 144 -29.95 11.24 9.76
CA ALA A 144 -31.19 10.65 10.29
C ALA A 144 -30.97 10.00 11.67
N LEU A 145 -29.87 9.28 11.87
CA LEU A 145 -29.51 8.72 13.17
C LEU A 145 -29.20 9.81 14.21
N ARG A 146 -28.51 10.88 13.80
CA ARG A 146 -28.19 12.03 14.69
C ARG A 146 -29.45 12.77 15.12
N ARG A 147 -30.39 13.02 14.20
CA ARG A 147 -31.71 13.58 14.52
C ARG A 147 -32.44 12.76 15.59
N ARG A 148 -32.47 11.43 15.43
CA ARG A 148 -33.06 10.52 16.44
C ARG A 148 -32.34 10.58 17.78
N LYS A 149 -31.06 10.92 17.81
CA LYS A 149 -30.22 11.00 19.01
C LYS A 149 -30.08 12.43 19.55
N GLY A 150 -30.78 13.41 18.98
CA GLY A 150 -30.69 14.81 19.41
C GLY A 150 -29.33 15.49 19.15
N LEU A 151 -28.51 14.95 18.25
CA LEU A 151 -27.21 15.52 17.88
C LEU A 151 -27.32 16.47 16.67
N PRO A 152 -26.49 17.53 16.58
CA PRO A 152 -26.47 18.43 15.45
C PRO A 152 -26.08 17.69 14.16
N GLU A 153 -26.74 18.03 13.06
CA GLU A 153 -26.50 17.43 11.75
C GLU A 153 -25.12 17.80 11.19
N ILE A 154 -24.51 16.88 10.46
CA ILE A 154 -23.26 17.14 9.76
C ILE A 154 -23.63 17.91 8.48
N ARG A 155 -23.44 19.24 8.48
CA ARG A 155 -23.70 20.14 7.32
C ARG A 155 -22.87 19.75 6.13
N THR A 156 -23.50 19.45 4.98
CA THR A 156 -22.79 19.27 3.71
C THR A 156 -21.75 20.38 3.60
N PRO A 157 -20.48 20.11 3.25
CA PRO A 157 -19.82 21.08 2.42
C PRO A 157 -20.74 21.13 1.20
N SER A 158 -21.62 22.13 1.19
CA SER A 158 -22.18 22.61 -0.06
C SER A 158 -20.97 22.78 -0.99
N PRO A 159 -21.13 22.66 -2.31
CA PRO A 159 -20.40 23.60 -3.13
C PRO A 159 -20.82 24.98 -2.60
N GLU A 160 -20.09 25.49 -1.61
CA GLU A 160 -19.91 26.90 -1.44
C GLU A 160 -19.50 27.36 -2.84
N PRO A 161 -20.18 28.37 -3.43
CA PRO A 161 -19.69 28.93 -4.68
C PRO A 161 -18.20 29.13 -4.46
N GLU A 162 -17.37 28.50 -5.30
CA GLU A 162 -15.92 28.66 -5.21
C GLU A 162 -15.71 30.15 -4.97
N PRO A 163 -15.11 30.58 -3.84
CA PRO A 163 -14.90 32.00 -3.63
C PRO A 163 -14.19 32.47 -4.88
N GLU A 164 -14.81 33.39 -5.64
CA GLU A 164 -14.25 33.94 -6.86
C GLU A 164 -12.79 34.23 -6.54
N VAL A 165 -11.90 33.40 -7.08
CA VAL A 165 -10.50 33.46 -6.71
C VAL A 165 -10.10 34.86 -7.17
N PRO A 166 -9.79 35.80 -6.27
CA PRO A 166 -9.42 37.12 -6.71
C PRO A 166 -8.26 36.92 -7.68
N GLU A 167 -8.33 37.52 -8.87
CA GLU A 167 -7.22 37.50 -9.82
C GLU A 167 -6.00 38.08 -9.10
N VAL A 168 -5.18 37.19 -8.54
CA VAL A 168 -4.00 37.59 -7.79
C VAL A 168 -3.01 38.07 -8.83
N ASN A 169 -2.83 39.39 -8.92
CA ASN A 169 -1.74 39.99 -9.68
C ASN A 169 -0.42 39.45 -9.14
N LEU A 170 0.17 38.49 -9.87
CA LEU A 170 1.41 37.81 -9.49
C LEU A 170 2.59 38.79 -9.35
N GLU A 171 2.47 39.97 -9.93
CA GLU A 171 3.46 41.05 -9.90
C GLU A 171 3.50 41.81 -8.56
N GLU A 172 2.44 41.70 -7.74
CA GLU A 172 2.31 42.38 -6.46
C GLU A 172 2.69 41.48 -5.27
N ILE A 173 3.10 40.24 -5.52
CA ILE A 173 3.57 39.32 -4.49
C ILE A 173 4.93 39.84 -4.00
N PRO A 174 5.03 40.38 -2.77
CA PRO A 174 6.32 40.82 -2.26
C PRO A 174 7.25 39.61 -2.20
N LEU A 175 8.44 39.74 -2.79
CA LEU A 175 9.51 38.75 -2.66
C LEU A 175 9.68 38.43 -1.17
N PRO A 176 9.83 37.14 -0.79
CA PRO A 176 9.98 36.76 0.61
C PRO A 176 11.15 37.54 1.20
N ILE A 177 10.85 38.48 2.10
CA ILE A 177 11.85 39.12 2.94
C ILE A 177 12.58 37.98 3.65
N GLU A 178 13.88 37.83 3.39
CA GLU A 178 14.73 36.83 4.02
C GLU A 178 14.68 37.02 5.54
N LYS A 179 13.74 36.35 6.19
CA LYS A 179 13.72 36.27 7.65
C LYS A 179 15.05 35.62 8.04
N PRO A 180 15.81 36.21 8.98
CA PRO A 180 17.06 35.61 9.41
C PRO A 180 16.79 34.17 9.86
N LEU A 181 17.57 33.22 9.33
CA LEU A 181 17.49 31.76 9.53
C LEU A 181 17.48 31.29 11.01
N LYS A 182 17.58 32.20 11.97
CA LYS A 182 17.68 31.92 13.41
C LYS A 182 16.36 31.54 14.07
N ASP A 183 15.22 31.87 13.46
CA ASP A 183 13.88 31.54 14.00
C ASP A 183 13.19 30.39 13.24
N ARG A 184 13.95 29.37 12.82
CA ARG A 184 13.35 28.09 12.41
C ARG A 184 12.81 27.42 13.68
N GLU A 185 11.54 27.65 13.97
CA GLU A 185 10.79 26.91 15.00
C GLU A 185 11.08 25.41 14.85
N ARG A 186 11.52 24.78 15.94
CA ARG A 186 11.85 23.35 15.93
C ARG A 186 10.60 22.59 15.52
N LYS A 187 10.65 21.95 14.34
CA LYS A 187 9.52 21.15 13.83
C LYS A 187 9.06 20.19 14.92
N PRO A 188 7.76 20.12 15.22
CA PRO A 188 7.26 19.21 16.23
C PRO A 188 7.68 17.78 15.87
N VAL A 189 8.16 17.05 16.89
CA VAL A 189 8.60 15.67 16.72
C VAL A 189 7.41 14.87 16.19
N ARG A 190 7.58 14.25 15.02
CA ARG A 190 6.54 13.45 14.40
C ARG A 190 6.20 12.26 15.30
N GLU A 191 4.96 11.78 15.25
CA GLU A 191 4.49 10.77 16.20
C GLU A 191 5.30 9.47 16.17
N TRP A 192 5.83 9.07 15.00
CA TRP A 192 6.69 7.88 14.85
C TRP A 192 8.18 8.14 15.18
N ASP A 193 8.56 9.39 15.43
CA ASP A 193 9.86 9.79 15.97
C ASP A 193 9.82 9.99 17.50
N ARG A 194 8.64 9.93 18.13
CA ARG A 194 8.50 9.97 19.59
C ARG A 194 9.25 8.77 20.20
N GLY A 195 10.17 9.05 21.13
CA GLY A 195 10.98 8.04 21.82
C GLY A 195 12.28 7.62 21.12
N LYS A 196 12.51 8.01 19.86
CA LYS A 196 13.75 7.68 19.12
C LYS A 196 14.97 8.54 19.51
N GLY A 197 14.78 9.60 20.30
CA GLY A 197 15.85 10.52 20.71
C GLY A 197 16.98 9.89 21.53
N ARG A 198 16.74 8.75 22.20
CA ARG A 198 17.78 8.04 23.00
C ARG A 198 18.57 7.03 22.18
N TYR A 199 17.95 6.40 21.18
CA TYR A 199 18.57 5.37 20.33
C TYR A 199 19.50 5.95 19.26
N ASN A 200 19.29 7.20 18.86
CA ASN A 200 20.13 7.83 17.84
C ASN A 200 21.52 8.25 18.33
N THR A 201 21.85 8.11 19.62
CA THR A 201 23.16 8.50 20.17
C THR A 201 24.31 7.72 19.54
N TRP A 202 24.13 6.43 19.27
CA TRP A 202 25.14 5.60 18.58
C TRP A 202 25.29 5.99 17.10
N ILE A 203 24.19 6.30 16.41
CA ILE A 203 24.22 6.75 15.01
C ILE A 203 24.92 8.12 14.90
N GLN A 204 24.65 9.02 15.84
CA GLN A 204 25.31 10.33 15.90
C GLN A 204 26.81 10.16 16.13
N LYS A 205 27.21 9.33 17.10
CA LYS A 205 28.60 9.00 17.37
C LYS A 205 29.33 8.44 16.14
N GLN A 206 28.67 7.54 15.39
CA GLN A 206 29.21 6.99 14.14
C GLN A 206 29.21 7.99 12.96
N ARG A 207 28.50 9.11 13.05
CA ARG A 207 28.61 10.21 12.08
C ARG A 207 29.77 11.14 12.42
N ASP A 208 29.95 11.41 13.71
CA ASP A 208 30.99 12.29 14.22
C ASP A 208 32.38 11.62 14.13
N GLU A 209 32.46 10.29 14.27
CA GLU A 209 33.69 9.50 14.13
C GLU A 209 34.11 9.21 12.68
N ARG A 210 33.30 9.58 11.67
CA ARG A 210 33.61 9.30 10.26
C ARG A 210 34.63 10.32 9.72
N ASP A 211 35.59 9.83 8.94
CA ASP A 211 36.56 10.69 8.24
C ASP A 211 35.84 11.75 7.40
N GLU A 212 36.35 12.99 7.43
CA GLU A 212 35.76 14.15 6.76
C GLU A 212 35.61 13.95 5.24
N GLU A 213 36.47 13.11 4.64
CA GLU A 213 36.41 12.74 3.21
C GLU A 213 35.15 11.94 2.86
N PHE A 214 34.59 11.20 3.82
CA PHE A 214 33.35 10.42 3.67
C PHE A 214 32.15 11.05 4.38
N ALA A 215 32.34 12.18 5.05
CA ALA A 215 31.25 12.95 5.61
C ALA A 215 30.50 13.69 4.49
N PRO A 216 29.16 13.75 4.51
CA PRO A 216 28.44 14.56 3.55
C PRO A 216 28.81 16.04 3.73
N PRO A 217 28.88 16.82 2.63
CA PRO A 217 29.22 18.24 2.69
C PRO A 217 28.43 19.00 3.75
N SER A 218 29.12 19.87 4.49
CA SER A 218 28.55 20.65 5.60
C SER A 218 27.34 21.51 5.20
N PHE A 219 27.22 21.89 3.93
CA PHE A 219 26.09 22.63 3.37
C PHE A 219 24.73 21.91 3.52
N TYR A 220 24.70 20.58 3.55
CA TYR A 220 23.44 19.83 3.69
C TYR A 220 22.77 19.97 5.07
N TYR A 221 23.50 20.50 6.05
CA TYR A 221 23.04 20.65 7.42
C TYR A 221 22.56 22.08 7.76
N GLN A 222 22.37 22.93 6.74
CA GLN A 222 22.01 24.35 6.86
C GLN A 222 20.49 24.63 6.93
#